data_AF-A0A9E2RKX0-F1
#
_entry.id   AF-A0A9E2RKX0-F1
#
_cell.length_a   1.000
_cell.length_b   1.000
_cell.length_c   1.000
_cell.angle_alpha   90.00
_cell.angle_beta   90.00
_cell.angle_gamma   90.00
#
_symmetry.space_group_name_H-M   'P 1'
#
loop_
_entity.id
_entity.type
_entity.pdbx_description
1 polymer ?
#
loop_
_entity_poly.entity_id
_entity_poly.type
_entity_poly.pdbx_seq_one_letter_code
_entity_poly.pdbx_strand_id
1 'polypeptide(L)'
;MSRLVLVAQATREAPPAPIRETCIAPTWLPVCCVCGLIRDETDSSPDRKRWVTQQTYRQTHGVNPAEVPLTHTYCLTCFTKARETVTQYFREKGDTQGGRGS
;
A
#
# COMPACT_ATOMS: atom_id res chain seq x y z
N MET A 1 -18.45 -68.33 17.77
CA MET A 1 -17.15 -67.69 18.08
C MET A 1 -16.65 -66.96 16.84
N SER A 2 -15.79 -65.93 17.04
CA SER A 2 -15.12 -65.06 16.05
C SER A 2 -15.91 -63.80 15.68
N ARG A 3 -15.80 -62.73 16.48
CA ARG A 3 -14.79 -61.63 16.46
C ARG A 3 -15.01 -60.61 15.34
N LEU A 4 -15.72 -59.55 15.70
CA LEU A 4 -15.64 -58.22 15.11
C LEU A 4 -14.18 -57.74 15.11
N VAL A 5 -13.70 -57.24 13.97
CA VAL A 5 -12.56 -56.33 13.92
C VAL A 5 -13.03 -55.04 13.27
N LEU A 6 -13.39 -54.09 14.12
CA LEU A 6 -13.65 -52.70 13.77
C LEU A 6 -12.28 -52.06 13.47
N VAL A 7 -11.92 -51.89 12.20
CA VAL A 7 -10.74 -51.09 11.84
C VAL A 7 -11.19 -49.64 11.72
N ALA A 8 -11.07 -48.92 12.84
CA ALA A 8 -11.13 -47.46 12.83
C ALA A 8 -9.93 -46.93 12.06
N GLN A 9 -10.16 -46.39 10.86
CA GLN A 9 -9.13 -45.66 10.13
C GLN A 9 -8.95 -44.30 10.80
N ALA A 10 -7.91 -44.19 11.62
CA ALA A 10 -7.42 -42.91 12.10
C ALA A 10 -6.82 -42.15 10.91
N THR A 11 -7.58 -41.21 10.36
CA THR A 11 -7.04 -40.15 9.50
C THR A 11 -5.96 -39.44 10.30
N ARG A 12 -4.70 -39.58 9.85
CA ARG A 12 -3.59 -38.75 10.34
C ARG A 12 -3.94 -37.30 10.04
N GLU A 13 -4.40 -36.57 11.04
CA GLU A 13 -4.39 -35.10 11.04
C GLU A 13 -2.92 -34.67 10.98
N ALA A 14 -2.46 -34.34 9.78
CA ALA A 14 -1.26 -33.52 9.63
C ALA A 14 -1.58 -32.14 10.23
N PRO A 15 -0.73 -31.58 11.09
CA PRO A 15 -0.91 -30.20 11.55
C PRO A 15 -1.07 -29.31 10.32
N PRO A 16 -2.12 -28.47 10.24
CA PRO A 16 -2.22 -27.52 9.15
C PRO A 16 -0.94 -26.70 9.16
N ALA A 17 -0.23 -26.69 8.03
CA ALA A 17 0.93 -25.83 7.86
C ALA A 17 0.54 -24.42 8.31
N PRO A 18 1.43 -23.69 9.01
CA PRO A 18 1.13 -22.32 9.43
C PRO A 18 0.66 -21.58 8.19
N ILE A 19 -0.54 -21.01 8.26
CA ILE A 19 -1.14 -20.23 7.18
C ILE A 19 -0.10 -19.19 6.82
N ARG A 20 0.64 -19.45 5.75
CA ARG A 20 1.50 -18.46 5.14
C ARG A 20 0.49 -17.55 4.47
N GLU A 21 0.11 -16.51 5.19
CA GLU A 21 -0.66 -15.41 4.66
C GLU A 21 0.08 -14.98 3.40
N THR A 22 -0.49 -15.39 2.28
CA THR A 22 0.13 -15.23 0.99
C THR A 22 -0.17 -13.79 0.68
N CYS A 23 0.80 -12.90 0.97
CA CYS A 23 0.72 -11.52 0.56
C CYS A 23 0.50 -11.52 -0.95
N ILE A 24 -0.75 -11.32 -1.37
CA ILE A 24 -1.10 -11.17 -2.77
C ILE A 24 -0.31 -9.97 -3.22
N ALA A 25 0.72 -10.20 -4.04
CA ALA A 25 1.50 -9.11 -4.62
C ALA A 25 0.49 -8.12 -5.23
N PRO A 26 0.55 -6.82 -4.89
CA PRO A 26 -0.42 -5.87 -5.38
C PRO A 26 -0.42 -5.91 -6.91
N THR A 27 -1.58 -6.13 -7.52
CA THR A 27 -1.74 -6.15 -8.98
C THR A 27 -1.29 -4.80 -9.60
N TRP A 28 -1.29 -3.72 -8.80
CA TRP A 28 -0.89 -2.38 -9.19
C TRP A 28 -0.10 -1.73 -8.04
N LEU A 29 0.96 -0.98 -8.36
CA LEU A 29 1.77 -0.26 -7.36
C LEU A 29 1.36 1.21 -7.28
N PRO A 30 0.93 1.73 -6.12
CA PRO A 30 0.69 3.15 -5.95
C PRO A 30 1.99 3.93 -5.89
N VAL A 31 2.16 4.91 -6.77
CA VAL A 31 3.33 5.78 -6.86
C VAL A 31 2.93 7.23 -6.59
N CYS A 32 3.76 7.94 -5.83
CA CYS A 32 3.57 9.36 -5.60
C CYS A 32 3.90 10.16 -6.87
N CYS A 33 2.95 10.93 -7.40
CA CYS A 33 3.12 11.76 -8.61
C CYS A 33 4.23 12.80 -8.48
N VAL A 34 4.59 13.17 -7.25
CA VAL A 34 5.53 14.27 -6.99
C VAL A 34 6.94 13.76 -6.70
N CYS A 35 7.08 12.77 -5.81
CA CYS A 35 8.39 12.28 -5.37
C CYS A 35 8.75 10.89 -5.89
N GLY A 36 7.86 10.21 -6.63
CA GLY A 36 8.13 8.90 -7.22
C GLY A 36 8.25 7.73 -6.24
N LEU A 37 8.02 7.96 -4.94
CA LEU A 37 8.03 6.89 -3.95
C LEU A 37 6.83 5.95 -4.17
N ILE A 38 7.05 4.67 -3.92
CA ILE A 38 6.04 3.60 -3.99
C ILE A 38 5.43 3.41 -2.61
N ARG A 39 4.10 3.27 -2.54
CA ARG A 39 3.43 2.83 -1.32
C ARG A 39 3.57 1.31 -1.20
N ASP A 40 4.27 0.88 -0.16
CA ASP A 40 4.37 -0.52 0.21
C ASP A 40 3.15 -0.92 1.05
N GLU A 41 2.33 -1.82 0.52
CA GLU A 41 1.09 -2.31 1.14
C GLU A 41 1.21 -3.78 1.58
N THR A 42 2.40 -4.37 1.46
CA THR A 42 2.65 -5.78 1.82
C THR A 42 2.84 -6.01 3.31
N ASP A 43 3.21 -4.98 4.07
CA ASP A 43 3.27 -5.07 5.53
C ASP A 43 1.86 -5.00 6.11
N SER A 44 1.38 -6.11 6.68
CA SER A 44 0.12 -6.22 7.44
C SER A 44 0.10 -5.36 8.71
N SER A 45 1.14 -4.56 8.97
CA SER A 45 1.21 -3.69 10.13
C SER A 45 0.19 -2.55 9.99
N PRO A 46 -0.69 -2.34 10.99
CA PRO A 46 -1.75 -1.34 10.92
C PRO A 46 -1.22 0.10 10.89
N ASP A 47 0.06 0.30 11.19
CA ASP A 47 0.54 1.62 11.57
C ASP A 47 1.26 2.41 10.48
N ARG A 48 1.73 1.80 9.37
CA ARG A 48 2.44 2.59 8.34
C ARG A 48 2.25 2.07 6.92
N LYS A 49 1.41 2.77 6.15
CA LYS A 49 1.50 2.82 4.68
C LYS A 49 2.87 3.43 4.32
N ARG A 50 3.90 2.59 4.26
CA ARG A 50 5.29 3.02 4.11
C ARG A 50 5.53 3.44 2.67
N TRP A 51 6.02 4.66 2.48
CA TRP A 51 6.46 5.11 1.16
C TRP A 51 7.95 4.82 1.02
N VAL A 52 8.32 4.02 0.03
CA VAL A 52 9.68 3.53 -0.19
C VAL A 52 10.21 3.94 -1.56
N THR A 53 11.52 3.96 -1.70
CA THR A 53 12.13 4.14 -3.03
C THR A 53 11.93 2.89 -3.88
N GLN A 54 12.04 3.03 -5.21
CA GLN A 54 12.00 1.88 -6.12
C GLN A 54 13.11 0.86 -5.80
N GLN A 55 14.30 1.34 -5.42
CA GLN A 55 15.41 0.48 -5.03
C GLN A 55 15.07 -0.34 -3.78
N THR A 56 14.54 0.32 -2.74
CA THR A 56 14.12 -0.37 -1.50
C THR A 56 13.02 -1.38 -1.81
N TYR A 57 12.02 -1.00 -2.61
CA TYR A 57 10.94 -1.90 -3.02
C TYR A 57 11.50 -3.16 -3.71
N ARG A 58 12.43 -2.98 -4.66
CA ARG A 58 13.10 -4.08 -5.35
C ARG A 58 13.90 -4.99 -4.42
N GLN A 59 14.61 -4.39 -3.46
CA GLN A 59 15.40 -5.14 -2.47
C GLN A 59 14.51 -5.94 -1.52
N THR A 60 13.38 -5.38 -1.09
CA THR A 60 12.45 -6.03 -0.16
C THR A 60 11.64 -7.13 -0.83
N HIS A 61 11.15 -6.88 -2.05
CA HIS A 61 10.18 -7.78 -2.72
C HIS A 61 10.78 -8.64 -3.83
N GLY A 62 12.00 -8.35 -4.29
CA GLY A 62 12.60 -9.03 -5.44
C GLY A 62 11.95 -8.69 -6.78
N VAL A 63 10.98 -7.77 -6.80
CA VAL A 63 10.23 -7.35 -7.98
C VAL A 63 10.73 -5.99 -8.47
N ASN A 64 10.96 -5.87 -9.78
CA ASN A 64 11.27 -4.59 -10.40
C ASN A 64 9.99 -3.75 -10.54
N PRO A 65 9.89 -2.56 -9.92
CA PRO A 65 8.68 -1.74 -10.04
C PRO A 65 8.30 -1.35 -11.48
N ALA A 66 9.26 -1.30 -12.40
CA ALA A 66 9.02 -0.99 -13.81
C ALA A 66 8.24 -2.10 -14.55
N GLU A 67 8.17 -3.31 -13.99
CA GLU A 67 7.46 -4.46 -14.58
C GLU A 67 6.03 -4.59 -14.04
N VAL A 68 5.62 -3.74 -13.10
CA VAL A 68 4.29 -3.77 -12.48
C VAL A 68 3.48 -2.54 -12.91
N PRO A 69 2.19 -2.68 -13.27
CA PRO A 69 1.32 -1.53 -13.54
C PRO A 69 1.31 -0.55 -12.36
N LEU A 70 1.43 0.74 -12.66
CA LEU A 70 1.48 1.80 -11.66
C LEU A 70 0.14 2.53 -11.57
N THR A 71 -0.31 2.82 -10.35
CA THR A 71 -1.34 3.84 -10.11
C THR A 71 -0.68 5.11 -9.58
N HIS A 72 -1.17 6.27 -10.03
CA HIS A 72 -0.63 7.57 -9.65
C HIS A 72 -1.47 8.18 -8.51
N THR A 73 -0.83 8.55 -7.42
CA THR A 73 -1.48 9.13 -6.23
C THR A 73 -0.51 10.10 -5.52
N TYR A 74 -0.87 10.63 -4.35
CA TYR A 74 0.02 11.45 -3.53
C TYR A 74 0.43 10.71 -2.26
N CYS A 75 1.70 10.86 -1.87
CA CYS A 75 2.09 10.60 -0.48
C CYS A 75 1.57 11.72 0.43
N LEU A 76 1.42 11.44 1.72
CA LEU A 76 0.86 12.40 2.68
C LEU A 76 1.64 13.72 2.67
N THR A 77 2.97 13.65 2.66
CA THR A 77 3.83 14.84 2.63
C THR A 77 3.60 15.70 1.39
N CYS A 78 3.55 15.09 0.20
CA CYS A 78 3.33 15.83 -1.04
C CYS A 78 1.90 16.36 -1.15
N PHE A 79 0.91 15.61 -0.65
CA PHE A 79 -0.47 16.06 -0.58
C PHE A 79 -0.63 17.29 0.32
N THR A 80 -0.05 17.27 1.52
CA THR A 80 -0.09 18.41 2.45
C THR A 80 0.53 19.65 1.82
N LYS A 81 1.71 19.53 1.20
CA LYS A 81 2.36 20.66 0.49
C LYS A 81 1.50 21.22 -0.64
N ALA A 82 0.89 20.34 -1.44
CA ALA A 82 0.01 20.76 -2.52
C ALA A 82 -1.21 21.53 -1.97
N ARG A 83 -1.83 21.05 -0.89
CA ARG A 83 -2.95 21.73 -0.23
C ARG A 83 -2.56 23.09 0.34
N GLU A 84 -1.41 23.17 1.00
CA GLU A 84 -0.89 24.43 1.56
C GLU A 84 -0.64 25.46 0.45
N THR A 85 -0.03 25.03 -0.65
CA THR A 85 0.24 25.87 -1.82
C THR A 85 -1.07 26.44 -2.40
N VAL A 86 -2.08 25.59 -2.58
CA VAL A 86 -3.39 26.01 -3.09
C VAL A 86 -4.07 26.98 -2.12
N THR A 87 -3.99 26.70 -0.81
CA THR A 87 -4.57 27.58 0.22
C THR A 87 -3.91 28.96 0.20
N GLN A 88 -2.58 29.02 0.07
CA GLN A 88 -1.84 30.26 0.02
C GLN A 88 -2.18 31.07 -1.24
N TYR A 89 -2.24 30.41 -2.41
CA TYR A 89 -2.61 31.05 -3.67
C TYR A 89 -3.98 31.74 -3.59
N PHE A 90 -4.98 31.09 -2.99
CA PHE A 90 -6.31 31.68 -2.86
C PHE A 90 -6.36 32.85 -1.89
N ARG A 91 -5.54 32.86 -0.82
CA ARG A 91 -5.43 34.01 0.09
C ARG A 91 -4.87 35.23 -0.66
N GLU A 92 -3.76 35.05 -1.35
CA GLU A 92 -3.10 36.13 -2.10
C GLU A 92 -3.99 36.70 -3.22
N LYS A 93 -4.77 35.85 -3.88
CA LYS A 93 -5.70 36.24 -4.94
C LYS A 93 -7.00 36.87 -4.41
N GLY A 94 -7.44 36.50 -3.21
CA GLY A 94 -8.65 37.05 -2.57
C GLY A 94 -8.48 38.49 -2.08
N ASP A 95 -7.27 38.85 -1.62
CA ASP A 95 -6.97 40.18 -1.09
C ASP A 95 -6.82 41.26 -2.18
N THR A 96 -6.64 40.88 -3.44
CA THR A 96 -6.39 41.81 -4.55
C THR A 96 -7.65 42.30 -5.27
N GLN A 97 -8.86 41.85 -4.88
CA GLN A 97 -10.11 42.20 -5.55
C GLN A 97 -11.07 43.10 -4.75
N GLY A 98 -10.69 43.55 -3.53
CA GLY A 98 -11.54 44.36 -2.64
C GLY A 98 -11.42 45.89 -2.76
N GLY A 99 -10.61 46.42 -3.68
CA GLY A 99 -10.25 47.84 -3.70
C GLY A 99 -10.42 48.51 -5.07
N ARG A 100 -11.64 48.57 -5.62
CA ARG A 100 -11.98 49.54 -6.67
C ARG A 100 -13.49 49.78 -6.72
N GLY A 101 -13.90 50.83 -6.03
CA GLY A 101 -15.28 51.31 -6.00
C GLY A 101 -15.36 52.57 -5.14
N SER A 102 -14.67 53.62 -5.58
CA SER A 102 -14.96 55.01 -5.21
C SER A 102 -15.80 55.63 -6.32
#